data_AF-A0A851DAJ0-F1
#
_entry.id   AF-A0A851DAJ0-F1
#
_cell.length_a   1.000
_cell.length_b   1.000
_cell.length_c   1.000
_cell.angle_alpha   90.00
_cell.angle_beta   90.00
_cell.angle_gamma   90.00
#
_symmetry.space_group_name_H-M   'P 1'
#
loop_
_entity.id
_entity.type
_entity.pdbx_description
1 polymer ?
#
loop_
_entity_poly.entity_id
_entity_poly.type
_entity_poly.pdbx_seq_one_letter_code
_entity_poly.pdbx_strand_id
1 'polypeptide(L)'
;RSFEIQATFPKDSLLTVLIYDHDLVGTDDLIGETKIDLENRFYSRHRATCGLQSQYEIEGYNAWRDATKPSEILTKLCKDYRISGPFMRPGEIQVGRKIFKGQTVFTEDENEEPVESYEHLSLKVLRAWEEIPGAGYKLVPEHIETRPLYHKDKPGIEQGRVQMWVDMFPKDMPLPGPPVDISPRKPKGYELRVIIWNTEDVILEDENIFTGQKSSDIYVKG
;
A
#
# COMPACT_ATOMS: atom_id res chain seq x y z
N ARG A 1 16.58 -3.69 -2.65
CA ARG A 1 17.14 -2.92 -3.78
C ARG A 1 16.00 -2.66 -4.76
N SER A 2 15.96 -1.47 -5.35
CA SER A 2 14.98 -1.11 -6.39
C SER A 2 15.68 -0.93 -7.74
N PHE A 3 14.96 -1.20 -8.82
CA PHE A 3 15.42 -1.03 -10.19
C PHE A 3 14.32 -0.34 -10.99
N GLU A 4 14.68 0.72 -11.72
CA GLU A 4 13.76 1.43 -12.60
C GLU A 4 14.13 1.13 -14.05
N ILE A 5 13.12 0.73 -14.83
CA ILE A 5 13.29 0.31 -16.23
C ILE A 5 12.20 0.98 -17.04
N GLN A 6 12.58 1.62 -18.14
CA GLN A 6 11.62 2.17 -19.09
C GLN A 6 11.28 1.12 -20.16
N ALA A 7 9.99 0.97 -20.45
CA ALA A 7 9.48 0.06 -21.46
C ALA A 7 8.51 0.78 -22.40
N THR A 8 8.43 0.35 -23.66
CA THR A 8 7.49 0.82 -24.68
C THR A 8 6.72 -0.37 -25.26
N PHE A 9 5.40 -0.41 -25.10
CA PHE A 9 4.57 -1.48 -25.65
C PHE A 9 4.14 -1.20 -27.10
N PRO A 10 4.02 -2.23 -27.96
CA PRO A 10 4.17 -3.67 -27.68
C PRO A 10 5.63 -4.18 -27.72
N LYS A 11 6.60 -3.32 -28.04
CA LYS A 11 7.99 -3.71 -28.29
C LYS A 11 8.67 -4.40 -27.09
N ASP A 12 8.48 -3.86 -25.89
CA ASP A 12 9.16 -4.29 -24.67
C ASP A 12 8.21 -5.09 -23.75
N SER A 13 7.64 -6.19 -24.26
CA SER A 13 6.57 -6.95 -23.57
C SER A 13 7.03 -7.87 -22.44
N LEU A 14 8.29 -8.30 -22.40
CA LEU A 14 8.81 -9.27 -21.43
C LEU A 14 10.00 -8.71 -20.65
N LEU A 15 9.89 -8.69 -19.32
CA LEU A 15 11.01 -8.47 -18.41
C LEU A 15 11.61 -9.82 -18.01
N THR A 16 12.90 -10.00 -18.28
CA THR A 16 13.67 -11.17 -17.81
C THR A 16 14.53 -10.75 -16.63
N VAL A 17 14.39 -11.45 -15.51
CA VAL A 17 15.20 -11.26 -14.31
C VAL A 17 16.15 -12.44 -14.20
N LEU A 18 17.45 -12.17 -14.21
CA LEU A 18 18.50 -13.17 -14.03
C LEU A 18 19.17 -12.93 -12.67
N ILE A 19 19.35 -14.01 -11.91
CA ILE A 19 20.05 -13.98 -10.63
C ILE A 19 21.35 -14.72 -10.79
N TYR A 20 22.45 -14.05 -10.45
CA TYR A 20 23.80 -14.57 -10.52
C TYR A 20 24.37 -14.72 -9.11
N ASP A 21 25.18 -15.76 -8.91
CA ASP A 21 26.08 -15.86 -7.76
C ASP A 21 27.31 -15.00 -8.05
N HIS A 22 27.69 -14.15 -7.10
CA HIS A 22 28.77 -13.20 -7.32
C HIS A 22 30.09 -13.77 -6.81
N ASP A 23 31.06 -13.90 -7.71
CA ASP A 23 32.39 -14.39 -7.38
C ASP A 23 33.42 -13.26 -7.32
N LEU A 24 34.23 -13.26 -6.25
CA LEU A 24 35.32 -12.28 -6.09
C LEU A 24 36.41 -12.43 -7.16
N VAL A 25 36.57 -13.63 -7.73
CA VAL A 25 37.53 -13.96 -8.78
C VAL A 25 36.88 -14.96 -9.73
N GLY A 26 36.73 -14.59 -11.00
CA GLY A 26 36.12 -15.44 -12.01
C GLY A 26 34.97 -14.75 -12.74
N THR A 27 34.06 -15.55 -13.28
CA THR A 27 32.82 -15.08 -13.91
C THR A 27 31.64 -15.46 -13.03
N ASP A 28 30.75 -14.51 -12.77
CA ASP A 28 29.53 -14.76 -12.01
C ASP A 28 28.69 -15.89 -12.65
N ASP A 29 28.30 -16.87 -11.84
CA ASP A 29 27.55 -18.05 -12.27
C ASP A 29 26.04 -17.79 -12.23
N LEU A 30 25.31 -18.19 -13.28
CA LEU A 30 23.86 -18.04 -13.30
C LEU A 30 23.20 -19.01 -12.32
N ILE A 31 22.49 -18.49 -11.32
CA ILE A 31 21.65 -19.29 -10.42
C ILE A 31 20.35 -19.66 -11.15
N GLY A 32 19.71 -18.69 -11.81
CA GLY A 32 18.52 -18.94 -12.61
C GLY A 32 17.83 -17.67 -13.11
N GLU A 33 16.85 -17.86 -13.98
CA GLU A 33 16.04 -16.79 -14.57
C GLU A 33 14.55 -16.94 -14.26
N THR A 34 13.82 -15.81 -14.27
CA THR A 34 12.36 -15.78 -14.33
C THR A 34 11.91 -14.70 -15.31
N LYS A 35 10.71 -14.86 -15.89
CA LYS A 35 10.16 -13.95 -16.88
C LYS A 35 8.82 -13.39 -16.43
N ILE A 36 8.61 -12.12 -16.75
CA ILE A 36 7.44 -11.35 -16.36
C ILE A 36 6.87 -10.70 -17.62
N ASP A 37 5.63 -11.06 -17.97
CA ASP A 37 4.89 -10.42 -19.05
C ASP A 37 4.37 -9.05 -18.57
N LEU A 38 4.98 -8.00 -19.08
CA LEU A 38 4.67 -6.61 -18.76
C LEU A 38 3.45 -6.13 -19.54
N GLU A 39 3.29 -6.57 -20.79
CA GLU A 39 2.22 -6.10 -21.67
C GLU A 39 0.85 -6.60 -21.18
N ASN A 40 0.73 -7.89 -20.89
CA ASN A 40 -0.50 -8.47 -20.33
C ASN A 40 -0.82 -7.88 -18.96
N ARG A 41 0.21 -7.56 -18.15
CA ARG A 41 0.03 -6.88 -16.86
C ARG A 41 -0.55 -5.48 -17.07
N PHE A 42 0.03 -4.70 -17.98
CA PHE A 42 -0.37 -3.32 -18.24
C PHE A 42 -1.80 -3.20 -18.78
N TYR A 43 -2.17 -4.06 -19.74
CA TYR A 43 -3.50 -4.05 -20.35
C TYR A 43 -4.55 -4.86 -19.57
N SER A 44 -4.17 -5.47 -18.45
CA SER A 44 -5.12 -6.21 -17.61
C SER A 44 -6.19 -5.28 -17.05
N ARG A 45 -7.46 -5.64 -17.26
CA ARG A 45 -8.62 -4.96 -16.63
C ARG A 45 -8.53 -4.91 -15.11
N HIS A 46 -7.79 -5.83 -14.49
CA HIS A 46 -7.62 -5.94 -13.05
C HIS A 46 -6.68 -4.86 -12.47
N ARG A 47 -6.13 -3.96 -13.30
CA ARG A 47 -5.19 -2.90 -12.89
C ARG A 47 -3.97 -3.49 -12.17
N ALA A 48 -3.34 -4.49 -12.80
CA ALA A 48 -2.19 -5.18 -12.24
C ALA A 48 -0.87 -4.36 -12.29
N THR A 49 -0.95 -3.04 -12.48
CA THR A 49 0.19 -2.14 -12.66
C THR A 49 0.79 -1.67 -11.35
N CYS A 50 -0.01 -1.29 -10.35
CA CYS A 50 0.42 -1.00 -8.99
C CYS A 50 -0.69 -1.47 -8.06
N GLY A 51 -0.35 -2.34 -7.11
CA GLY A 51 -1.34 -3.02 -6.28
C GLY A 51 -2.00 -2.08 -5.25
N LEU A 52 -3.30 -2.22 -5.06
CA LEU A 52 -4.06 -1.41 -4.09
C LEU A 52 -3.69 -1.78 -2.64
N GLN A 53 -3.12 -0.82 -1.91
CA GLN A 53 -2.82 -0.96 -0.48
C GLN A 53 -4.09 -1.21 0.34
N SER A 54 -3.93 -1.73 1.56
CA SER A 54 -5.07 -1.97 2.47
C SER A 54 -5.61 -0.69 3.10
N GLN A 55 -4.74 0.30 3.26
CA GLN A 55 -5.02 1.60 3.85
C GLN A 55 -4.33 2.68 3.01
N TYR A 56 -4.85 3.90 3.08
CA TYR A 56 -4.26 5.06 2.44
C TYR A 56 -3.51 5.83 3.50
N GLU A 57 -2.20 6.00 3.33
CA GLU A 57 -1.36 6.81 4.20
C GLU A 57 -0.53 7.75 3.33
N ILE A 58 -0.34 8.99 3.77
CA ILE A 58 0.49 9.94 3.03
C ILE A 58 1.97 9.71 3.34
N GLU A 59 2.27 9.25 4.56
CA GLU A 59 3.63 9.10 5.06
C GLU A 59 3.83 7.79 5.84
N GLY A 60 5.05 7.58 6.31
CA GLY A 60 5.44 6.38 7.05
C GLY A 60 5.70 5.16 6.17
N TYR A 61 5.82 4.00 6.82
CA TYR A 61 6.23 2.75 6.16
C TYR A 61 5.16 2.17 5.22
N ASN A 62 3.91 2.63 5.35
CA ASN A 62 2.77 2.24 4.53
C ASN A 62 2.33 3.36 3.57
N ALA A 63 3.16 4.39 3.36
CA ALA A 63 2.84 5.50 2.48
C ALA A 63 2.36 5.01 1.10
N TRP A 64 1.36 5.70 0.56
CA TRP A 64 0.74 5.41 -0.72
C TRP A 64 1.77 5.33 -1.84
N ARG A 65 1.82 4.20 -2.55
CA ARG A 65 2.85 3.91 -3.55
C ARG A 65 2.48 4.33 -4.96
N ASP A 66 1.19 4.44 -5.24
CA ASP A 66 0.72 4.80 -6.57
C ASP A 66 0.94 6.29 -6.85
N ALA A 67 1.36 6.62 -8.07
CA ALA A 67 1.49 8.01 -8.49
C ALA A 67 0.13 8.74 -8.56
N THR A 68 -0.97 7.99 -8.61
CA THR A 68 -2.34 8.51 -8.71
C THR A 68 -3.07 8.31 -7.38
N LYS A 69 -3.84 9.31 -6.94
CA LYS A 69 -4.62 9.17 -5.70
C LYS A 69 -5.77 8.15 -5.87
N PRO A 70 -6.22 7.47 -4.79
CA PRO A 70 -7.38 6.58 -4.86
C PRO A 70 -8.62 7.19 -5.52
N SER A 71 -8.95 8.45 -5.20
CA SER A 71 -10.11 9.18 -5.76
C SER A 71 -10.01 9.38 -7.27
N GLU A 72 -8.81 9.70 -7.77
CA GLU A 72 -8.49 9.89 -9.18
C GLU A 72 -8.54 8.55 -9.94
N ILE A 73 -8.00 7.48 -9.35
CA ILE A 73 -8.09 6.11 -9.90
C ILE A 73 -9.56 5.70 -10.04
N LEU A 74 -10.36 5.91 -8.99
CA LEU A 74 -11.78 5.57 -9.00
C LEU A 74 -12.55 6.35 -10.07
N THR A 75 -12.28 7.65 -10.17
CA THR A 75 -12.88 8.53 -11.19
C THR A 75 -12.55 8.07 -12.60
N LYS A 76 -11.27 7.73 -12.86
CA LYS A 76 -10.81 7.21 -14.15
C LYS A 76 -11.49 5.90 -14.50
N LEU A 77 -11.55 4.95 -13.57
CA LEU A 77 -12.22 3.67 -13.80
C LEU A 77 -13.72 3.84 -14.10
N CYS A 78 -14.42 4.71 -13.36
CA CYS A 78 -15.83 4.99 -13.66
C CYS A 78 -16.01 5.55 -15.08
N LYS A 79 -15.13 6.47 -15.50
CA LYS A 79 -15.13 7.03 -16.85
C LYS A 79 -14.85 5.97 -17.92
N ASP A 80 -13.77 5.20 -17.75
CA ASP A 80 -13.30 4.21 -18.73
C ASP A 80 -14.36 3.11 -18.97
N TYR A 81 -15.04 2.68 -17.90
CA TYR A 81 -16.09 1.65 -17.95
C TYR A 81 -17.51 2.21 -18.08
N ARG A 82 -17.66 3.53 -18.27
CA ARG A 82 -18.95 4.23 -18.40
C ARG A 82 -19.92 3.96 -17.25
N ILE A 83 -19.39 3.81 -16.04
CA ILE A 83 -20.15 3.65 -14.81
C ILE A 83 -20.44 5.05 -14.26
N SER A 84 -21.70 5.33 -13.92
CA SER A 84 -22.11 6.64 -13.37
C SER A 84 -21.39 6.93 -12.04
N GLY A 85 -20.92 8.16 -11.84
CA GLY A 85 -20.15 8.57 -10.66
C GLY A 85 -18.63 8.57 -10.91
N PRO A 86 -17.79 8.57 -9.86
CA PRO A 86 -18.17 8.57 -8.43
C PRO A 86 -18.81 9.90 -8.02
N PHE A 87 -19.93 9.85 -7.30
CA PHE A 87 -20.51 11.04 -6.66
C PHE A 87 -20.08 11.04 -5.19
N MET A 88 -19.27 12.03 -4.82
CA MET A 88 -18.67 12.16 -3.50
C MET A 88 -19.48 13.14 -2.65
N ARG A 89 -19.81 12.74 -1.42
CA ARG A 89 -20.50 13.55 -0.41
C ARG A 89 -19.93 13.24 0.97
N PRO A 90 -19.99 14.16 1.95
CA PRO A 90 -19.53 13.86 3.30
C PRO A 90 -20.13 12.55 3.82
N GLY A 91 -19.27 11.59 4.16
CA GLY A 91 -19.66 10.27 4.69
C GLY A 91 -19.94 9.18 3.66
N GLU A 92 -20.00 9.49 2.36
CA GLU A 92 -20.36 8.50 1.32
C GLU A 92 -19.81 8.77 -0.09
N ILE A 93 -19.60 7.68 -0.83
CA ILE A 93 -19.32 7.69 -2.28
C ILE A 93 -20.34 6.80 -2.98
N GLN A 94 -21.04 7.36 -3.96
CA GLN A 94 -21.95 6.60 -4.83
C GLN A 94 -21.28 6.26 -6.16
N VAL A 95 -21.26 4.98 -6.53
CA VAL A 95 -20.83 4.49 -7.84
C VAL A 95 -21.92 3.63 -8.46
N GLY A 96 -22.41 4.06 -9.62
CA GLY A 96 -23.61 3.51 -10.24
C GLY A 96 -24.81 3.61 -9.30
N ARG A 97 -25.35 2.45 -8.91
CA ARG A 97 -26.46 2.33 -7.95
C ARG A 97 -26.01 1.95 -6.54
N LYS A 98 -24.71 1.80 -6.31
CA LYS A 98 -24.15 1.35 -5.02
C LYS A 98 -23.62 2.55 -4.24
N ILE A 99 -23.94 2.59 -2.95
CA ILE A 99 -23.49 3.61 -2.02
C ILE A 99 -22.52 2.96 -1.03
N PHE A 100 -21.32 3.55 -0.92
CA PHE A 100 -20.31 3.14 0.03
C PHE A 100 -20.20 4.19 1.11
N LYS A 101 -20.39 3.80 2.37
CA LYS A 101 -20.26 4.69 3.53
C LYS A 101 -18.90 4.55 4.19
N GLY A 102 -18.39 5.66 4.72
CA GLY A 102 -17.14 5.72 5.48
C GLY A 102 -16.79 7.13 5.89
N GLN A 103 -15.75 7.27 6.71
CA GLN A 103 -15.25 8.57 7.12
C GLN A 103 -14.63 9.32 5.93
N THR A 104 -15.01 10.57 5.77
CA THR A 104 -14.43 11.49 4.76
C THR A 104 -14.04 12.84 5.37
N VAL A 105 -14.24 13.02 6.67
CA VAL A 105 -13.90 14.22 7.42
C VAL A 105 -12.98 13.79 8.55
N PHE A 106 -11.81 14.42 8.60
CA PHE A 106 -10.73 14.10 9.52
C PHE A 106 -10.35 15.36 10.29
N THR A 107 -9.94 15.19 11.55
CA THR A 107 -9.51 16.27 12.44
C THR A 107 -8.20 15.83 13.06
N GLU A 108 -7.12 16.56 12.81
CA GLU A 108 -5.77 16.22 13.31
C GLU A 108 -5.59 16.65 14.78
N ASP A 109 -6.17 17.79 15.17
CA ASP A 109 -6.26 18.29 16.55
C ASP A 109 -7.66 18.90 16.80
N GLU A 110 -8.14 18.88 18.05
CA GLU A 110 -9.43 19.47 18.46
C GLU A 110 -9.53 20.97 18.14
N ASN A 111 -8.39 21.64 17.98
CA ASN A 111 -8.29 23.06 17.64
C ASN A 111 -8.19 23.33 16.13
N GLU A 112 -8.08 22.28 15.30
CA GLU A 112 -7.95 22.41 13.85
C GLU A 112 -9.27 22.21 13.13
N GLU A 113 -9.43 22.93 12.03
CA GLU A 113 -10.61 22.83 11.18
C GLU A 113 -10.68 21.43 10.55
N PRO A 114 -11.85 20.77 10.54
CA PRO A 114 -12.01 19.47 9.92
C PRO A 114 -11.64 19.50 8.44
N VAL A 115 -10.75 18.60 8.03
CA VAL A 115 -10.32 18.44 6.65
C VAL A 115 -11.14 17.34 5.98
N GLU A 116 -11.76 17.69 4.85
CA GLU A 116 -12.48 16.73 4.03
C GLU A 116 -11.52 16.01 3.07
N SER A 117 -11.50 14.69 3.11
CA SER A 117 -10.71 13.83 2.24
C SER A 117 -11.47 12.56 1.85
N TYR A 118 -11.46 12.24 0.56
CA TYR A 118 -12.17 11.09 0.01
C TYR A 118 -11.25 9.91 -0.29
N GLU A 119 -9.96 10.00 0.00
CA GLU A 119 -8.98 9.01 -0.45
C GLU A 119 -9.16 7.65 0.24
N HIS A 120 -9.39 7.66 1.56
CA HIS A 120 -9.65 6.45 2.33
C HIS A 120 -10.91 5.71 1.83
N LEU A 121 -12.01 6.44 1.64
CA LEU A 121 -13.25 5.84 1.17
C LEU A 121 -13.16 5.43 -0.31
N SER A 122 -12.43 6.18 -1.14
CA SER A 122 -12.17 5.80 -2.54
C SER A 122 -11.35 4.52 -2.62
N LEU A 123 -10.32 4.34 -1.80
CA LEU A 123 -9.56 3.09 -1.72
C LEU A 123 -10.44 1.93 -1.29
N LYS A 124 -11.32 2.13 -0.30
CA LYS A 124 -12.30 1.12 0.11
C LYS A 124 -13.22 0.72 -1.05
N VAL A 125 -13.68 1.68 -1.85
CA VAL A 125 -14.51 1.42 -3.04
C VAL A 125 -13.73 0.65 -4.10
N LEU A 126 -12.47 1.03 -4.38
CA LEU A 126 -11.59 0.34 -5.33
C LEU A 126 -11.34 -1.12 -4.91
N ARG A 127 -11.15 -1.38 -3.62
CA ARG A 127 -10.98 -2.74 -3.09
C ARG A 127 -12.28 -3.56 -3.12
N ALA A 128 -13.43 -2.91 -3.29
CA ALA A 128 -14.74 -3.53 -3.46
C ALA A 128 -15.26 -3.39 -4.90
N TRP A 129 -14.37 -3.16 -5.87
CA TRP A 129 -14.73 -2.91 -7.27
C TRP A 129 -15.60 -4.01 -7.86
N GLU A 130 -15.35 -5.29 -7.49
CA GLU A 130 -16.17 -6.41 -7.97
C GLU A 130 -17.65 -6.31 -7.60
N GLU A 131 -17.98 -5.56 -6.54
CA GLU A 131 -19.34 -5.44 -6.03
C GLU A 131 -20.16 -4.35 -6.74
N ILE A 132 -19.53 -3.58 -7.65
CA ILE A 132 -20.16 -2.48 -8.38
C ILE A 132 -20.83 -3.06 -9.64
N PRO A 133 -22.15 -2.82 -9.84
CA PRO A 133 -22.83 -3.24 -11.07
C PRO A 133 -22.15 -2.69 -12.32
N GLY A 134 -21.75 -3.57 -13.24
CA GLY A 134 -21.05 -3.22 -14.47
C GLY A 134 -19.53 -3.39 -14.42
N ALA A 135 -18.91 -3.52 -13.24
CA ALA A 135 -17.50 -3.87 -13.09
C ALA A 135 -17.28 -5.39 -13.23
N GLY A 136 -17.72 -6.18 -12.23
CA GLY A 136 -17.74 -7.64 -12.31
C GLY A 136 -16.40 -8.35 -12.19
N TYR A 137 -15.35 -7.69 -11.70
CA TYR A 137 -14.03 -8.29 -11.44
C TYR A 137 -13.30 -7.55 -10.31
N LYS A 138 -12.30 -8.21 -9.71
CA LYS A 138 -11.47 -7.63 -8.65
C LYS A 138 -10.33 -6.79 -9.22
N LEU A 139 -9.99 -5.70 -8.57
CA LEU A 139 -8.71 -5.03 -8.80
C LEU A 139 -7.60 -5.73 -8.01
N VAL A 140 -6.36 -5.67 -8.51
CA VAL A 140 -5.23 -6.32 -7.86
C VAL A 140 -4.86 -5.58 -6.57
N PRO A 141 -4.91 -6.23 -5.40
CA PRO A 141 -4.39 -5.64 -4.16
C PRO A 141 -2.85 -5.61 -4.19
N GLU A 142 -2.27 -4.80 -3.31
CA GLU A 142 -0.86 -4.87 -3.00
C GLU A 142 -0.47 -6.31 -2.63
N HIS A 143 0.62 -6.78 -3.23
CA HIS A 143 1.15 -8.11 -3.01
C HIS A 143 2.65 -8.12 -3.31
N ILE A 144 3.35 -9.06 -2.68
CA ILE A 144 4.72 -9.41 -3.03
C ILE A 144 4.65 -10.59 -3.98
N GLU A 145 5.14 -10.42 -5.19
CA GLU A 145 5.27 -11.51 -6.15
C GLU A 145 6.42 -12.43 -5.74
N THR A 146 6.12 -13.71 -5.56
CA THR A 146 7.13 -14.75 -5.36
C THR A 146 7.28 -15.53 -6.65
N ARG A 147 8.44 -15.41 -7.31
CA ARG A 147 8.68 -16.02 -8.62
C ARG A 147 9.78 -17.09 -8.54
N PRO A 148 9.51 -18.33 -8.99
CA PRO A 148 10.53 -19.36 -9.05
C PRO A 148 11.58 -19.02 -10.12
N LEU A 149 12.82 -19.39 -9.82
CA LEU A 149 13.98 -19.27 -10.70
C LEU A 149 14.27 -20.63 -11.35
N TYR A 150 14.53 -20.63 -12.65
CA TYR A 150 14.86 -21.84 -13.39
C TYR A 150 16.19 -21.68 -14.13
N HIS A 151 16.94 -22.78 -14.23
CA HIS A 151 18.18 -22.85 -14.99
C HIS A 151 17.99 -23.79 -16.18
N LYS A 152 18.47 -23.41 -17.36
CA LYS A 152 18.31 -24.20 -18.60
C LYS A 152 18.92 -25.60 -18.49
N ASP A 153 20.07 -25.69 -17.81
CA ASP A 153 20.79 -26.95 -17.61
C ASP A 153 20.18 -27.85 -16.52
N LYS A 154 19.18 -27.34 -15.78
CA LYS A 154 18.44 -28.09 -14.74
C LYS A 154 16.93 -27.99 -15.02
N PRO A 155 16.46 -28.52 -16.16
CA PRO A 155 15.08 -28.32 -16.61
C PRO A 155 14.08 -28.90 -15.61
N GLY A 156 13.04 -28.13 -15.30
CA GLY A 156 11.97 -28.54 -14.37
C GLY A 156 12.33 -28.46 -12.88
N ILE A 157 13.56 -28.09 -12.52
CA ILE A 157 13.98 -27.98 -11.12
C ILE A 157 14.09 -26.50 -10.73
N GLU A 158 13.29 -26.09 -9.75
CA GLU A 158 13.35 -24.76 -9.14
C GLU A 158 14.70 -24.55 -8.44
N GLN A 159 15.44 -23.49 -8.77
CA GLN A 159 16.75 -23.16 -8.18
C GLN A 159 16.64 -22.19 -6.99
N GLY A 160 15.43 -21.70 -6.71
CA GLY A 160 15.17 -20.71 -5.67
C GLY A 160 14.01 -19.80 -6.08
N ARG A 161 13.77 -18.75 -5.29
CA ARG A 161 12.70 -17.78 -5.52
C ARG A 161 13.21 -16.37 -5.34
N VAL A 162 12.66 -15.46 -6.14
CA VAL A 162 12.81 -14.03 -5.94
C VAL A 162 11.47 -13.45 -5.48
N GLN A 163 11.53 -12.58 -4.47
CA GLN A 163 10.38 -11.85 -3.94
C GLN A 163 10.50 -10.37 -4.29
N MET A 164 9.48 -9.80 -4.90
CA MET A 164 9.52 -8.41 -5.37
C MET A 164 8.13 -7.79 -5.46
N TRP A 165 8.07 -6.47 -5.39
CA TRP A 165 6.98 -5.70 -5.99
C TRP A 165 7.31 -5.42 -7.46
N VAL A 166 6.29 -5.39 -8.30
CA VAL A 166 6.40 -4.95 -9.70
C VAL A 166 5.38 -3.84 -9.90
N ASP A 167 5.86 -2.61 -9.90
CA ASP A 167 5.02 -1.44 -10.16
C ASP A 167 5.30 -0.88 -11.56
N MET A 168 4.24 -0.46 -12.25
CA MET A 168 4.28 0.08 -13.61
C MET A 168 3.51 1.39 -13.66
N PHE A 169 4.17 2.45 -14.12
CA PHE A 169 3.59 3.79 -14.21
C PHE A 169 3.68 4.30 -15.65
N PRO A 170 2.59 4.82 -16.23
CA PRO A 170 2.65 5.53 -17.51
C PRO A 170 3.58 6.74 -17.43
N LYS A 171 4.35 7.01 -18.50
CA LYS A 171 5.32 8.12 -18.54
C LYS A 171 4.70 9.52 -18.53
N ASP A 172 3.43 9.62 -18.86
CA ASP A 172 2.63 10.86 -18.87
C ASP A 172 1.96 11.17 -17.51
N MET A 173 2.18 10.32 -16.51
CA MET A 173 1.69 10.50 -15.14
C MET A 173 2.80 11.10 -14.25
N PRO A 174 2.45 11.63 -13.06
CA PRO A 174 3.45 12.00 -12.07
C PRO A 174 4.43 10.85 -11.80
N LEU A 175 5.68 11.20 -11.47
CA LEU A 175 6.65 10.19 -11.07
C LEU A 175 6.16 9.48 -9.80
N PRO A 176 6.41 8.17 -9.67
CA PRO A 176 6.09 7.46 -8.43
C PRO A 176 6.89 8.05 -7.27
N GLY A 177 6.40 7.79 -6.06
CA GLY A 177 7.12 8.12 -4.84
C GLY A 177 8.50 7.42 -4.75
N PRO A 178 9.30 7.75 -3.73
CA PRO A 178 10.59 7.10 -3.52
C PRO A 178 10.40 5.57 -3.38
N PRO A 179 11.39 4.77 -3.81
CA PRO A 179 11.33 3.33 -3.65
C PRO A 179 11.14 2.92 -2.19
N VAL A 180 10.35 1.88 -1.96
CA VAL A 180 10.17 1.29 -0.62
C VAL A 180 11.53 0.86 -0.07
N ASP A 181 11.89 1.38 1.10
CA ASP A 181 13.08 0.93 1.82
C ASP A 181 12.82 -0.45 2.43
N ILE A 182 13.42 -1.46 1.81
CA ILE A 182 13.34 -2.86 2.26
C ILE A 182 14.53 -3.25 3.16
N SER A 183 15.34 -2.28 3.59
CA SER A 183 16.43 -2.56 4.51
C SER A 183 15.88 -3.17 5.81
N PRO A 184 16.64 -4.08 6.47
CA PRO A 184 16.22 -4.63 7.75
C PRO A 184 15.91 -3.49 8.73
N ARG A 185 14.73 -3.57 9.37
CA ARG A 185 14.29 -2.57 10.34
C ARG A 185 15.35 -2.44 11.43
N LYS A 186 15.92 -1.25 11.57
CA LYS A 186 16.80 -0.93 12.69
C LYS A 186 15.95 -0.73 13.95
N PRO A 187 16.36 -1.28 15.11
CA PRO A 187 15.70 -0.95 16.36
C PRO A 187 15.64 0.58 16.54
N LYS A 188 14.45 1.11 16.72
CA LYS A 188 14.24 2.52 17.06
C LYS A 188 13.76 2.57 18.51
N GLY A 189 14.35 3.44 19.32
CA GLY A 189 13.75 3.80 20.60
C GLY A 189 12.41 4.46 20.33
N TYR A 190 11.36 3.97 21.00
CA TYR A 190 10.05 4.59 20.97
C TYR A 190 9.64 4.92 22.41
N GLU A 191 8.93 6.03 22.57
CA GLU A 191 8.21 6.36 23.80
C GLU A 191 6.73 6.15 23.50
N LEU A 192 6.06 5.29 24.27
CA LEU A 192 4.60 5.27 24.29
C LEU A 192 4.15 6.32 25.30
N ARG A 193 3.55 7.41 24.83
CA ARG A 193 2.92 8.39 25.71
C ARG A 193 1.44 8.08 25.83
N VAL A 194 1.02 7.70 27.03
CA VAL A 194 -0.40 7.57 27.39
C VAL A 194 -0.79 8.82 28.17
N ILE A 195 -1.77 9.55 27.68
CA ILE A 195 -2.34 10.70 28.39
C ILE A 195 -3.76 10.33 28.78
N ILE A 196 -4.04 10.32 30.09
CA ILE A 196 -5.37 10.06 30.63
C ILE A 196 -5.93 11.40 31.07
N TRP A 197 -6.90 11.91 30.31
CA TRP A 197 -7.60 13.15 30.63
C TRP A 197 -8.84 12.87 31.49
N ASN A 198 -9.20 13.83 32.34
CA ASN A 198 -10.48 13.88 33.06
C ASN A 198 -10.85 12.58 33.81
N THR A 199 -9.91 12.03 34.57
CA THR A 199 -10.20 10.90 35.46
C THR A 199 -11.16 11.34 36.56
N GLU A 200 -12.28 10.63 36.71
CA GLU A 200 -13.24 10.78 37.80
C GLU A 200 -13.23 9.50 38.66
N ASP A 201 -13.58 9.62 39.94
CA ASP A 201 -13.66 8.51 40.91
C ASP A 201 -12.37 7.68 41.07
N VAL A 202 -11.19 8.29 40.89
CA VAL A 202 -9.90 7.64 41.16
C VAL A 202 -9.66 7.56 42.67
N ILE A 203 -9.53 6.34 43.19
CA ILE A 203 -9.21 6.12 44.60
C ILE A 203 -7.72 6.42 44.81
N LEU A 204 -7.44 7.48 45.58
CA LEU A 204 -6.08 7.91 45.92
C LEU A 204 -5.65 7.25 47.24
N GLU A 205 -5.01 6.09 47.15
CA GLU A 205 -4.61 5.28 48.31
C GLU A 205 -3.19 5.59 48.81
N ASP A 206 -2.32 6.18 47.98
CA ASP A 206 -0.94 6.50 48.34
C ASP A 206 -0.82 7.94 48.83
N GLU A 207 -0.07 8.17 49.91
CA GLU A 207 0.19 9.51 50.46
C GLU A 207 1.70 9.74 50.64
N ASN A 208 2.20 10.82 50.03
CA ASN A 208 3.60 11.20 50.15
C ASN A 208 3.90 11.70 51.56
N ILE A 209 4.80 11.01 52.28
CA ILE A 209 5.11 11.25 53.70
C ILE A 209 5.65 12.66 53.98
N PHE A 210 6.29 13.30 52.99
CA PHE A 210 6.87 14.64 53.16
C PHE A 210 5.95 15.78 52.68
N THR A 211 5.06 15.52 51.72
CA THR A 211 4.22 16.57 51.11
C THR A 211 2.73 16.42 51.41
N GLY A 212 2.28 15.27 51.93
CA GLY A 212 0.87 14.94 52.16
C GLY A 212 0.03 14.80 50.88
N GLN A 213 0.66 14.85 49.69
CA GLN A 213 -0.06 14.70 48.43
C GLN A 213 -0.50 13.25 48.25
N LYS A 214 -1.78 13.08 47.90
CA LYS A 214 -2.36 11.78 47.59
C LYS A 214 -2.23 11.45 46.11
N SER A 215 -1.88 10.22 45.79
CA SER A 215 -1.72 9.69 44.43
C SER A 215 -2.29 8.27 44.32
N SER A 216 -2.36 7.76 43.10
CA SER A 216 -2.74 6.37 42.81
C SER A 216 -1.95 5.88 41.61
N ASP A 217 -1.46 4.65 41.68
CA ASP A 217 -0.73 4.02 40.59
C ASP A 217 -1.69 3.55 39.49
N ILE A 218 -1.38 3.90 38.24
CA ILE A 218 -2.08 3.40 37.06
C ILE A 218 -1.16 2.45 36.30
N TYR A 219 -1.57 1.20 36.15
CA TYR A 219 -0.80 0.18 35.45
C TYR A 219 -1.38 -0.09 34.07
N VAL A 220 -0.53 -0.09 33.04
CA VAL A 220 -0.87 -0.51 31.68
C VAL A 220 -0.39 -1.94 31.49
N LYS A 221 -1.31 -2.85 31.13
CA LYS A 221 -0.99 -4.25 30.82
C LYS A 221 -1.20 -4.52 29.33
N GLY A 222 -0.14 -4.99 28.67
CA GLY A 222 -0.14 -5.49 27.29
C GLY A 222 -0.17 -7.01 27.22
#